data_AF-A0A497I5R2-F1
#
_entry.id   AF-A0A497I5R2-F1
#
_cell.length_a   1.000
_cell.length_b   1.000
_cell.length_c   1.000
_cell.angle_alpha   90.00
_cell.angle_beta   90.00
_cell.angle_gamma   90.00
#
_symmetry.space_group_name_H-M   'P 1'
#
loop_
_entity.id
_entity.type
_entity.pdbx_description
1 polymer ?
#
loop_
_entity_poly.entity_id
_entity_poly.type
_entity_poly.pdbx_seq_one_letter_code
_entity_poly.pdbx_strand_id
1 'polypeptide(L)'
;MKLRIIVQMMGSPVEYILGLLEEIPKKLEKTGHKAKKLTIAEPEKVGDKYYSSFIELETEAKDLTDLFDIIIDYGPSSVEIIEPLELKVSAADLQKAVGTVSAILHEMDKAIKVSAAQNKMLQKEILKLRKELSGLKSGEKSRKNPSK
;
A
#
# COMPACT_ATOMS: atom_id res chain seq x y z
N MET A 1 5.88 -23.04 -8.90
CA MET A 1 4.99 -22.25 -9.78
C MET A 1 5.79 -21.09 -10.34
N LYS A 2 5.85 -20.95 -11.66
CA LYS A 2 6.45 -19.79 -12.31
C LYS A 2 5.41 -18.68 -12.40
N LEU A 3 5.78 -17.48 -11.97
CA LEU A 3 4.90 -16.33 -11.86
C LEU A 3 5.42 -15.18 -12.70
N ARG A 4 4.51 -14.39 -13.24
CA ARG A 4 4.76 -13.02 -13.70
C ARG A 4 3.98 -12.07 -12.81
N ILE A 5 4.67 -11.07 -12.26
CA ILE A 5 4.08 -10.09 -11.37
C ILE A 5 4.36 -8.68 -11.88
N ILE A 6 3.39 -7.80 -11.68
CA ILE A 6 3.53 -6.36 -11.96
C ILE A 6 3.35 -5.62 -10.65
N VAL A 7 4.40 -4.93 -10.20
CA VAL A 7 4.30 -4.03 -9.04
C VAL A 7 4.29 -2.59 -9.54
N GLN A 8 3.21 -1.88 -9.22
CA GLN A 8 3.01 -0.50 -9.62
C GLN A 8 3.17 0.42 -8.40
N MET A 9 3.82 1.56 -8.61
CA MET A 9 4.01 2.57 -7.57
C MET A 9 3.67 3.96 -8.11
N MET A 10 3.05 4.77 -7.27
CA MET A 10 2.75 6.17 -7.54
C MET A 10 3.29 7.05 -6.43
N GLY A 11 3.90 8.18 -6.77
CA GLY A 11 4.55 9.04 -5.78
C GLY A 11 5.25 10.27 -6.36
N SER A 12 6.12 10.86 -5.56
CA SER A 12 7.00 11.98 -5.92
C SER A 12 8.16 12.04 -4.92
N PRO A 13 9.40 12.37 -5.32
CA PRO A 13 9.85 12.64 -6.70
C PRO A 13 9.99 11.36 -7.53
N VAL A 14 10.13 11.49 -8.86
CA VAL A 14 10.13 10.35 -9.79
C VAL A 14 11.30 9.39 -9.54
N GLU A 15 12.47 9.93 -9.20
CA GLU A 15 13.68 9.16 -8.92
C GLU A 15 13.50 8.27 -7.69
N TYR A 16 12.71 8.73 -6.72
CA TYR A 16 12.39 7.95 -5.53
C TYR A 16 11.54 6.73 -5.86
N ILE A 17 10.52 6.89 -6.72
CA ILE A 17 9.67 5.78 -7.15
C ILE A 17 10.50 4.74 -7.92
N LEU A 18 11.29 5.20 -8.90
CA LEU A 18 12.12 4.32 -9.71
C LEU A 18 13.12 3.55 -8.85
N GLY A 19 13.75 4.22 -7.88
CA GLY A 19 14.65 3.57 -6.92
C GLY A 19 13.95 2.48 -6.11
N LEU A 20 12.72 2.72 -5.63
CA LEU A 20 11.95 1.71 -4.89
C LEU A 20 11.57 0.52 -5.77
N LEU A 21 11.14 0.75 -7.02
CA LEU A 21 10.83 -0.30 -7.98
C LEU A 21 12.07 -1.16 -8.28
N GLU A 22 13.25 -0.55 -8.40
CA GLU A 22 14.53 -1.26 -8.60
C GLU A 22 14.99 -2.10 -7.40
N GLU A 23 14.50 -1.80 -6.20
CA GLU A 23 14.78 -2.60 -5.01
C GLU A 23 13.94 -3.87 -4.90
N ILE A 24 12.78 -3.94 -5.56
CA ILE A 24 11.86 -5.07 -5.44
C ILE A 24 12.52 -6.41 -5.80
N PRO A 25 13.24 -6.55 -6.93
CA PRO A 25 13.94 -7.80 -7.24
C PRO A 25 14.93 -8.21 -6.15
N LYS A 26 15.67 -7.25 -5.61
CA LYS A 26 16.67 -7.50 -4.55
C LYS A 26 16.02 -7.96 -3.25
N LYS A 27 14.82 -7.44 -2.93
CA LYS A 27 14.04 -7.86 -1.76
C LYS A 27 13.48 -9.27 -1.94
N LEU A 28 12.96 -9.59 -3.12
CA LEU A 28 12.54 -10.95 -3.48
C LEU A 28 13.70 -11.95 -3.35
N GLU A 29 14.88 -11.62 -3.88
CA GLU A 29 16.07 -12.47 -3.77
C GLU A 29 16.50 -12.71 -2.32
N LYS A 30 16.43 -11.68 -1.45
CA LYS A 30 16.73 -11.81 -0.02
C LYS A 30 15.75 -12.71 0.73
N THR A 31 14.52 -12.86 0.24
CA THR A 31 13.51 -13.77 0.81
C THR A 31 13.60 -15.19 0.23
N GLY A 32 14.61 -15.46 -0.60
CA GLY A 32 14.88 -16.78 -1.17
C GLY A 32 14.13 -17.06 -2.49
N HIS A 33 13.51 -16.04 -3.08
CA HIS A 33 12.82 -16.14 -4.37
C HIS A 33 13.75 -15.72 -5.50
N LYS A 34 13.67 -16.37 -6.67
CA LYS A 34 14.35 -15.84 -7.85
C LYS A 34 13.58 -14.63 -8.38
N ALA A 35 14.28 -13.60 -8.85
CA ALA A 35 13.64 -12.47 -9.51
C ALA A 35 14.36 -12.15 -10.82
N LYS A 36 13.67 -12.31 -11.94
CA LYS A 36 14.16 -11.87 -13.25
C LYS A 36 13.40 -10.61 -13.65
N LYS A 37 14.09 -9.48 -13.66
CA LYS A 37 13.55 -8.22 -14.18
C LYS A 37 13.26 -8.36 -15.67
N LEU A 38 12.02 -8.07 -16.06
CA LEU A 38 11.62 -8.00 -17.47
C LEU A 38 11.66 -6.56 -17.96
N THR A 39 10.96 -5.65 -17.28
CA THR A 39 10.84 -4.24 -17.69
C THR A 39 10.55 -3.35 -16.50
N ILE A 40 11.03 -2.10 -16.55
CA ILE A 40 10.49 -0.98 -15.77
C ILE A 40 9.89 -0.03 -16.80
N ALA A 41 8.63 0.31 -16.61
CA ALA A 41 7.96 1.26 -17.50
C ALA A 41 8.45 2.69 -17.26
N GLU A 42 8.50 3.47 -18.33
CA GLU A 42 8.78 4.90 -18.19
C GLU A 42 7.75 5.56 -17.28
N PRO A 43 8.17 6.47 -16.37
CA PRO A 43 7.24 7.14 -15.48
C PRO A 43 6.24 8.01 -16.23
N GLU A 44 4.96 7.80 -15.96
CA GLU A 44 3.87 8.62 -16.47
C GLU A 44 3.43 9.63 -15.42
N LYS A 45 3.16 10.86 -15.84
CA LYS A 45 2.68 11.91 -14.93
C LYS A 45 1.21 11.67 -14.58
N VAL A 46 0.91 11.60 -13.28
CA VAL A 46 -0.45 11.44 -12.75
C VAL A 46 -0.80 12.68 -11.94
N GLY A 47 -1.64 13.55 -12.51
CA GLY A 47 -1.94 14.87 -11.93
C GLY A 47 -0.75 15.83 -11.98
N ASP A 48 -0.72 16.83 -11.08
CA ASP A 48 0.24 17.93 -11.20
C ASP A 48 1.65 17.60 -10.69
N LYS A 49 1.74 16.74 -9.67
CA LYS A 49 2.96 16.50 -8.88
C LYS A 49 3.38 15.05 -8.76
N TYR A 50 2.52 14.11 -9.15
CA TYR A 50 2.81 12.69 -8.97
C TYR A 50 3.18 12.02 -10.27
N TYR A 51 3.93 10.94 -10.15
CA TYR A 51 4.31 10.05 -11.22
C TYR A 51 3.87 8.65 -10.86
N SER A 52 3.58 7.84 -11.86
CA SER A 52 3.32 6.41 -11.74
C SER A 52 4.29 5.67 -12.64
N SER A 53 4.80 4.55 -12.16
CA SER A 53 5.59 3.59 -12.94
C SER A 53 5.34 2.20 -12.39
N PHE A 54 5.74 1.18 -13.14
CA PHE A 54 5.67 -0.20 -12.69
C PHE A 54 6.93 -0.96 -13.07
N ILE A 55 7.15 -2.06 -12.34
CA ILE A 55 8.14 -3.07 -12.68
C ILE A 55 7.43 -4.39 -12.96
N GLU A 56 7.81 -5.02 -14.05
CA GLU A 56 7.39 -6.36 -14.43
C GLU A 56 8.52 -7.35 -14.19
N LEU A 57 8.21 -8.43 -13.48
CA LEU A 57 9.16 -9.42 -12.98
C LEU A 57 8.66 -10.83 -13.25
N GLU A 58 9.56 -11.75 -13.58
CA GLU A 58 9.30 -13.18 -13.41
C GLU A 58 9.89 -13.65 -12.07
N THR A 59 9.12 -14.44 -11.34
CA THR A 59 9.54 -15.06 -10.07
C THR A 59 8.99 -16.48 -9.96
N GLU A 60 9.31 -17.17 -8.87
CA GLU A 60 8.87 -18.53 -8.59
C GLU A 60 8.30 -18.60 -7.18
N ALA A 61 7.12 -19.21 -7.02
CA ALA A 61 6.56 -19.58 -5.74
C ALA A 61 6.59 -21.10 -5.57
N LYS A 62 6.93 -21.59 -4.37
CA LYS A 62 7.05 -23.01 -4.06
C LYS A 62 5.68 -23.69 -3.99
N ASP A 63 4.73 -23.04 -3.33
CA ASP A 63 3.37 -23.53 -3.11
C ASP A 63 2.38 -22.35 -3.03
N LEU A 64 1.09 -22.64 -2.82
CA LEU A 64 0.07 -21.60 -2.71
C LEU A 64 0.31 -20.63 -1.55
N THR A 65 0.85 -21.10 -0.42
CA THR A 65 1.14 -20.23 0.73
C THR A 65 2.20 -19.21 0.32
N ASP A 66 3.29 -19.68 -0.28
CA ASP A 66 4.41 -18.86 -0.76
C ASP A 66 3.95 -17.84 -1.82
N LEU A 67 3.03 -18.23 -2.71
CA LEU A 67 2.39 -17.31 -3.66
C LEU A 67 1.63 -16.18 -2.94
N PHE A 68 0.83 -16.52 -1.92
CA PHE A 68 0.11 -15.51 -1.16
C PHE A 68 1.06 -14.62 -0.38
N ASP A 69 2.12 -15.16 0.23
CA ASP A 69 3.13 -14.39 0.95
C ASP A 69 3.78 -13.34 0.01
N ILE A 70 4.12 -13.72 -1.23
CA ILE A 70 4.59 -12.77 -2.26
C ILE A 70 3.53 -11.69 -2.55
N ILE A 71 2.26 -12.07 -2.68
CA ILE A 71 1.17 -11.10 -2.94
C ILE A 71 1.03 -10.11 -1.78
N ILE A 72 1.11 -10.58 -0.55
CA ILE A 72 0.93 -9.77 0.67
C ILE A 72 2.11 -8.83 0.88
N ASP A 73 3.33 -9.34 0.75
CA ASP A 73 4.54 -8.58 1.07
C ASP A 73 4.87 -7.53 0.01
N TYR A 74 4.61 -7.83 -1.27
CA TYR A 74 4.99 -6.97 -2.39
C TYR A 74 3.81 -6.25 -3.04
N GLY A 75 2.57 -6.59 -2.68
CA GLY A 75 1.35 -5.93 -3.15
C GLY A 75 1.28 -5.75 -4.67
N PRO A 76 1.56 -6.79 -5.50
CA PRO A 76 1.53 -6.64 -6.94
C PRO A 76 0.13 -6.23 -7.42
N SER A 77 0.11 -5.32 -8.38
CA SER A 77 -1.11 -4.90 -9.09
C SER A 77 -1.68 -6.02 -9.99
N SER A 78 -0.82 -6.96 -10.42
CA SER A 78 -1.21 -8.12 -11.22
C SER A 78 -0.30 -9.30 -10.93
N VAL A 79 -0.88 -10.50 -10.92
CA VAL A 79 -0.17 -11.78 -10.78
C VAL A 79 -0.72 -12.76 -11.80
N GLU A 80 0.18 -13.35 -12.58
CA GLU A 80 -0.11 -14.36 -13.58
C GLU A 80 0.71 -15.62 -13.29
N ILE A 81 0.06 -16.77 -13.23
CA ILE A 81 0.72 -18.08 -13.09
C ILE A 81 1.06 -18.55 -14.51
N ILE A 82 2.34 -18.52 -14.87
CA ILE A 82 2.83 -18.97 -16.18
C ILE A 82 2.90 -20.50 -16.22
N GLU A 83 3.37 -21.11 -15.13
CA GLU A 83 3.48 -22.57 -14.99
C GLU A 83 3.20 -23.04 -13.56
N PRO A 84 2.58 -24.21 -13.36
CA PRO A 84 2.08 -25.14 -14.39
C PRO A 84 0.74 -24.70 -14.98
N LEU A 85 0.35 -25.31 -16.11
CA LEU A 85 -0.98 -25.11 -16.73
C LEU A 85 -2.12 -25.63 -15.84
N GLU A 86 -1.89 -26.76 -15.16
CA GLU A 86 -2.82 -27.33 -14.19
C GLU A 86 -2.23 -27.26 -12.79
N LEU A 87 -2.98 -26.67 -11.86
CA LEU A 87 -2.59 -26.60 -10.47
C LEU A 87 -3.28 -27.70 -9.66
N LYS A 88 -2.50 -28.66 -9.16
CA LYS A 88 -3.00 -29.68 -8.23
C LYS A 88 -2.83 -29.17 -6.79
N VAL A 89 -3.95 -28.96 -6.12
CA VAL A 89 -3.99 -28.41 -4.76
C VAL A 89 -4.79 -29.36 -3.88
N SER A 90 -4.24 -29.71 -2.71
CA SER A 90 -5.00 -30.47 -1.73
C SER A 90 -6.01 -29.58 -1.01
N ALA A 91 -7.08 -30.17 -0.47
CA ALA A 91 -8.03 -29.42 0.35
C ALA A 91 -7.34 -28.75 1.57
N ALA A 92 -6.31 -29.40 2.14
CA ALA A 92 -5.54 -28.87 3.26
C ALA A 92 -4.73 -27.62 2.87
N ASP A 93 -4.05 -27.63 1.72
CA ASP A 93 -3.28 -26.49 1.23
C ASP A 93 -4.19 -25.32 0.90
N LEU A 94 -5.33 -25.59 0.27
CA LEU A 94 -6.33 -24.57 -0.03
C LEU A 94 -6.91 -23.98 1.25
N GLN A 95 -7.23 -24.82 2.24
CA GLN A 95 -7.75 -24.36 3.54
C GLN A 95 -6.71 -23.49 4.27
N LYS A 96 -5.43 -23.86 4.23
CA LYS A 96 -4.34 -23.05 4.80
C LYS A 96 -4.27 -21.68 4.11
N ALA A 97 -4.24 -21.65 2.78
CA ALA A 97 -4.18 -20.42 2.01
C ALA A 97 -5.39 -19.50 2.27
N VAL A 98 -6.61 -20.04 2.21
CA VAL A 98 -7.86 -19.29 2.50
C VAL A 98 -7.89 -18.80 3.94
N GLY A 99 -7.37 -19.59 4.88
CA GLY A 99 -7.21 -19.19 6.29
C GLY A 99 -6.28 -17.99 6.45
N THR A 100 -5.12 -18.00 5.79
CA THR A 100 -4.17 -16.87 5.79
C THR A 100 -4.82 -15.61 5.22
N VAL A 101 -5.47 -15.71 4.06
CA VAL A 101 -6.17 -14.57 3.44
C VAL A 101 -7.27 -14.02 4.36
N SER A 102 -8.05 -14.91 4.99
CA SER A 102 -9.12 -14.52 5.92
C SER A 102 -8.57 -13.79 7.15
N ALA A 103 -7.45 -14.26 7.71
CA ALA A 103 -6.80 -13.61 8.84
C ALA A 103 -6.31 -12.20 8.47
N ILE A 104 -5.68 -12.05 7.30
CA ILE A 104 -5.18 -10.76 6.83
C ILE A 104 -6.31 -9.77 6.58
N LEU A 105 -7.38 -10.20 5.92
CA LEU A 105 -8.56 -9.36 5.69
C LEU A 105 -9.20 -8.90 7.01
N HIS A 106 -9.25 -9.78 8.01
CA HIS A 106 -9.77 -9.44 9.34
C HIS A 106 -8.89 -8.41 10.06
N GLU A 107 -7.57 -8.56 10.01
CA GLU A 107 -6.65 -7.57 10.60
C GLU A 107 -6.68 -6.24 9.85
N MET A 108 -6.80 -6.25 8.52
CA MET A 108 -6.98 -5.05 7.72
C MET A 108 -8.29 -4.32 8.07
N ASP A 109 -9.41 -5.04 8.22
CA ASP A 109 -10.70 -4.45 8.62
C ASP A 109 -10.60 -3.77 10.00
N LYS A 110 -9.93 -4.42 10.97
CA LYS A 110 -9.66 -3.80 12.27
C LYS A 110 -8.84 -2.52 12.13
N ALA A 111 -7.75 -2.56 11.37
CA ALA A 111 -6.87 -1.41 11.17
C ALA A 111 -7.63 -0.23 10.53
N ILE A 112 -8.45 -0.50 9.51
CA ILE A 112 -9.29 0.51 8.86
C ILE A 112 -10.29 1.11 9.84
N LYS A 113 -11.00 0.28 10.63
CA LYS A 113 -11.98 0.76 11.63
C LYS A 113 -11.32 1.63 12.70
N VAL A 114 -10.16 1.22 13.21
CA VAL A 114 -9.39 2.01 14.19
C VAL A 114 -8.95 3.33 13.57
N SER A 115 -8.38 3.31 12.36
CA SER A 115 -7.95 4.52 11.66
C SER A 115 -9.11 5.49 11.40
N ALA A 116 -10.26 4.99 10.96
CA ALA A 116 -11.46 5.78 10.74
C ALA A 116 -11.97 6.42 12.06
N ALA A 117 -11.95 5.67 13.16
CA ALA A 117 -12.33 6.18 14.47
C ALA A 117 -11.38 7.28 14.96
N GLN A 118 -10.07 7.06 14.85
CA GLN A 118 -9.04 8.05 15.19
C GLN A 118 -9.17 9.32 14.35
N ASN A 119 -9.33 9.18 13.02
CA ASN A 119 -9.55 10.32 12.12
C ASN A 119 -10.79 11.14 12.52
N LYS A 120 -11.88 10.47 12.89
CA LYS A 120 -13.09 11.15 13.37
C LYS A 120 -12.88 11.89 14.68
N MET A 121 -12.09 11.34 15.61
CA MET A 121 -11.74 12.01 16.88
C MET A 121 -10.84 13.23 16.63
N LEU A 122 -9.81 13.08 15.80
CA LEU A 122 -8.90 14.17 15.43
C LEU A 122 -9.65 15.33 14.75
N GLN A 123 -10.57 15.03 13.83
CA GLN A 123 -11.40 16.05 13.19
C GLN A 123 -12.26 16.81 14.20
N LYS A 124 -12.84 16.12 15.19
CA LYS A 124 -13.61 16.78 16.26
C LYS A 124 -12.73 17.70 17.10
N GLU A 125 -11.52 17.28 17.43
CA GLU A 125 -10.61 18.07 18.25
C GLU A 125 -10.11 19.32 17.50
N ILE A 126 -9.76 19.18 16.22
CA ILE A 126 -9.42 20.31 15.34
C ILE A 126 -10.56 21.33 15.30
N LEU A 127 -11.83 20.88 15.23
CA LEU A 127 -12.98 21.78 15.22
C LEU A 127 -13.16 22.53 16.55
N LYS A 128 -12.93 21.87 17.69
CA LYS A 128 -12.98 22.55 19.01
C LYS A 128 -11.89 23.62 19.11
N LEU A 129 -10.64 23.25 18.81
CA LEU A 129 -9.51 24.17 18.85
C LEU A 129 -9.74 25.38 17.93
N ARG A 130 -10.30 25.18 16.72
CA ARG A 130 -10.66 26.31 15.83
C ARG A 130 -11.69 27.24 16.46
N LYS A 131 -12.71 26.71 17.15
CA LYS A 131 -13.73 27.53 17.83
C LYS A 131 -13.12 28.34 18.97
N GLU A 132 -12.31 27.72 19.82
CA GLU A 132 -11.61 28.41 20.91
C GLU A 132 -10.70 29.53 20.39
N LEU A 133 -9.94 29.26 19.33
CA LEU A 133 -9.03 30.23 18.71
C LEU A 133 -9.79 31.40 18.05
N SER A 134 -10.98 31.14 17.50
CA SER A 134 -11.86 32.20 16.98
C SER A 134 -12.46 33.05 18.10
N GLY A 135 -12.85 32.44 19.21
CA GLY A 135 -13.38 33.12 20.41
C GLY A 135 -12.35 34.04 21.06
N LEU A 136 -11.09 33.61 21.13
CA LEU A 136 -9.97 34.41 21.61
C LEU A 136 -9.72 35.65 20.72
N LYS A 137 -9.78 35.51 19.39
CA LYS A 137 -9.61 36.64 18.44
C LYS A 137 -10.76 37.65 18.51
N SER A 138 -11.99 37.24 18.85
CA SER A 138 -13.10 38.17 19.12
C SER A 138 -12.95 38.92 20.45
N GLY A 139 -12.38 38.26 21.48
CA GLY A 139 -12.12 38.88 22.78
C GLY A 139 -11.04 39.97 22.74
N GLU A 140 -10.01 39.81 21.90
CA GLU A 140 -8.96 40.82 21.72
C GLU A 140 -9.44 42.08 20.98
N LYS A 141 -10.39 41.97 20.05
CA LYS A 141 -10.97 43.13 19.35
C LYS A 141 -11.85 43.98 20.27
N SER A 142 -12.57 43.37 21.21
CA SER A 142 -13.41 44.10 22.18
C SER A 142 -12.60 44.87 23.23
N ARG A 143 -11.35 44.48 23.50
CA ARG A 143 -10.47 45.18 24.47
C ARG A 143 -9.69 46.35 23.87
N LYS A 144 -9.61 46.47 22.53
CA LYS A 144 -8.86 47.54 21.84
C LYS A 144 -9.69 48.77 21.45
N ASN A 145 -10.99 48.79 21.73
CA ASN A 145 -11.86 49.96 21.55
C ASN A 145 -12.61 50.29 22.85
N PRO A 146 -11.96 50.90 23.86
CA PRO A 146 -12.70 51.68 24.83
C PRO A 146 -13.10 53.00 24.17
N SER A 147 -14.41 53.23 24.12
CA SER A 147 -15.06 54.43 23.58
C SER A 147 -14.37 55.72 24.05
N LYS A 148 -14.16 56.65 23.10
CA LYS A 148 -13.81 58.05 23.36
C LYS A 148 -14.90 58.76 24.17
#